data_AF-A0A965EM95-F1
#
_entry.id   AF-A0A965EM95-F1
#
_cell.length_a   1.000
_cell.length_b   1.000
_cell.length_c   1.000
_cell.angle_alpha   90.00
_cell.angle_beta   90.00
_cell.angle_gamma   90.00
#
_symmetry.space_group_name_H-M   'P 1'
#
loop_
_entity.id
_entity.type
_entity.pdbx_description
1 polymer ?
#
loop_
_entity_poly.entity_id
_entity_poly.type
_entity_poly.pdbx_seq_one_letter_code
_entity_poly.pdbx_strand_id
1 'polypeptide(L)'
;ERGKGIHVFNNADPAHPQAMAFINLLGNSDMAIKDDILYADHNGELKSIKLNGFNTLAVLDSISLASWHLGVPPPAGFYFECVDVSKGVVVGWQSVELNNPDCYAIN
;
A
#
# COMPACT_ATOMS: atom_id res chain seq x y z
N GLU A 1 5.33 8.08 -3.76
CA GLU A 1 5.89 6.74 -4.09
C GLU A 1 4.74 5.76 -4.26
N ARG A 2 4.75 4.88 -5.28
CA ARG A 2 3.61 3.97 -5.51
C ARG A 2 3.49 2.94 -4.37
N GLY A 3 2.27 2.71 -3.90
CA GLY A 3 1.93 1.66 -2.92
C GLY A 3 2.43 1.90 -1.49
N LYS A 4 3.00 3.05 -1.18
CA LYS A 4 3.50 3.36 0.18
C LYS A 4 2.54 4.15 1.05
N GLY A 5 1.53 4.80 0.45
CA GLY A 5 0.59 5.64 1.17
C GLY A 5 -0.06 6.72 0.32
N ILE A 6 -0.58 7.75 0.99
CA ILE A 6 -1.38 8.83 0.42
C ILE A 6 -0.72 10.18 0.75
N HIS A 7 -0.50 11.01 -0.28
CA HIS A 7 -0.09 12.39 -0.09
C HIS A 7 -1.31 13.29 0.17
N VAL A 8 -1.23 14.16 1.18
CA VAL A 8 -2.26 15.14 1.51
C VAL A 8 -1.77 16.53 1.16
N PHE A 9 -2.55 17.23 0.34
CA PHE A 9 -2.27 18.60 -0.07
C PHE A 9 -3.44 19.52 0.29
N ASN A 10 -3.13 20.72 0.78
CA ASN A 10 -4.08 21.82 0.78
C ASN A 10 -4.15 22.39 -0.63
N ASN A 11 -5.34 22.32 -1.24
CA ASN A 11 -5.59 22.79 -2.59
C ASN A 11 -6.53 24.02 -2.62
N ALA A 12 -6.53 24.84 -1.55
CA ALA A 12 -7.34 26.07 -1.48
C ALA A 12 -6.92 27.11 -2.54
N ASP A 13 -5.64 27.14 -2.90
CA ASP A 13 -5.14 27.82 -4.12
C ASP A 13 -4.65 26.76 -5.12
N PRO A 14 -5.42 26.45 -6.18
CA PRO A 14 -5.02 25.46 -7.18
C PRO A 14 -3.75 25.83 -7.97
N ALA A 15 -3.36 27.10 -8.00
CA ALA A 15 -2.11 27.50 -8.64
C ALA A 15 -0.89 27.18 -7.76
N HIS A 16 -1.08 27.06 -6.45
CA HIS A 16 -0.02 26.82 -5.46
C HIS A 16 -0.45 25.81 -4.39
N PRO A 17 -0.64 24.52 -4.75
CA PRO A 17 -0.98 23.49 -3.78
C PRO A 17 0.13 23.34 -2.72
N GLN A 18 -0.27 23.21 -1.45
CA GLN A 18 0.67 23.11 -0.33
C GLN A 18 0.66 21.68 0.24
N ALA A 19 1.82 21.03 0.29
CA ALA A 19 1.96 19.73 0.92
C ALA A 19 1.69 19.84 2.44
N MET A 20 0.78 19.01 2.96
CA MET A 20 0.41 19.01 4.38
C MET A 20 0.95 17.79 5.12
N ALA A 21 0.77 16.60 4.55
CA ALA A 21 1.09 15.33 5.23
C ALA A 21 1.33 14.18 4.24
N PHE A 22 1.90 13.10 4.76
CA PHE A 22 1.95 11.80 4.10
C PHE A 22 1.38 10.73 5.04
N ILE A 23 0.35 10.05 4.59
CA ILE A 23 -0.32 8.98 5.35
C ILE A 23 0.28 7.65 4.90
N ASN A 24 1.02 6.99 5.79
CA ASN A 24 1.61 5.68 5.53
C ASN A 24 0.52 4.60 5.51
N LEU A 25 0.19 4.12 4.32
CA LEU A 25 -0.71 3.00 4.07
C LEU A 25 -0.05 2.10 3.04
N LEU A 26 0.76 1.18 3.54
CA LEU A 26 1.49 0.23 2.71
C LEU A 26 0.51 -0.68 1.96
N GLY A 27 0.77 -0.90 0.67
CA GLY A 27 -0.12 -1.64 -0.21
C GLY A 27 -1.35 -0.85 -0.66
N ASN A 28 -1.44 0.46 -0.38
CA ASN A 28 -2.60 1.25 -0.80
C ASN A 28 -2.65 1.38 -2.33
N SER A 29 -3.64 0.72 -2.94
CA SER A 29 -4.01 0.84 -4.35
C SER A 29 -5.12 1.85 -4.55
N ASP A 30 -6.20 1.72 -3.77
CA ASP A 30 -7.41 2.50 -3.92
C ASP A 30 -7.81 3.21 -2.62
N MET A 31 -8.58 4.28 -2.76
CA MET A 31 -9.07 5.08 -1.64
C MET A 31 -10.39 5.80 -1.96
N ALA A 32 -11.22 5.98 -0.95
CA ALA A 32 -12.43 6.81 -1.01
C ALA A 32 -12.66 7.54 0.32
N ILE A 33 -13.34 8.69 0.29
CA ILE A 33 -13.71 9.44 1.49
C ILE A 33 -15.22 9.64 1.52
N LYS A 34 -15.83 9.39 2.69
CA LYS A 34 -17.24 9.72 2.96
C LYS A 34 -17.37 10.09 4.44
N ASP A 35 -18.06 11.21 4.73
CA ASP A 35 -18.37 11.67 6.10
C ASP A 35 -17.14 11.69 7.03
N ASP A 36 -16.03 12.27 6.58
CA ASP A 36 -14.73 12.33 7.28
C ASP A 36 -14.08 10.97 7.59
N ILE A 37 -14.52 9.90 6.91
CA ILE A 37 -13.90 8.58 6.99
C ILE A 37 -13.20 8.28 5.67
N LEU A 38 -11.89 8.03 5.76
CA LEU A 38 -11.08 7.48 4.69
C LEU A 38 -11.20 5.96 4.69
N TYR A 39 -11.65 5.42 3.57
CA TYR A 39 -11.63 3.99 3.25
C TYR A 39 -10.44 3.75 2.33
N ALA A 40 -9.50 2.91 2.75
CA ALA A 40 -8.23 2.75 2.07
C ALA A 40 -7.68 1.33 2.22
N ASP A 41 -6.98 0.85 1.20
CA ASP A 41 -6.29 -0.44 1.25
C ASP A 41 -5.03 -0.33 2.12
N HIS A 42 -4.82 -1.32 2.99
CA HIS A 42 -3.60 -1.44 3.76
C HIS A 42 -3.26 -2.90 4.04
N ASN A 43 -2.14 -3.39 3.49
CA ASN A 43 -1.61 -4.75 3.74
C ASN A 43 -2.65 -5.87 3.58
N GLY A 44 -3.51 -5.79 2.55
CA GLY A 44 -4.56 -6.79 2.33
C GLY A 44 -5.79 -6.65 3.22
N GLU A 45 -5.94 -5.49 3.86
CA GLU A 45 -7.14 -5.11 4.58
C GLU A 45 -7.73 -3.83 3.97
N LEU A 46 -9.05 -3.73 3.96
CA LEU A 46 -9.76 -2.47 3.79
C LEU A 46 -9.90 -1.82 5.17
N LYS A 47 -9.32 -0.63 5.36
CA LYS A 47 -9.39 0.12 6.63
C LYS A 47 -10.34 1.29 6.52
N SER A 48 -11.15 1.48 7.55
CA SER A 48 -11.88 2.73 7.76
C SER A 48 -11.13 3.58 8.78
N ILE A 49 -10.80 4.81 8.40
CA ILE A 49 -9.91 5.70 9.15
C ILE A 49 -10.61 7.04 9.33
N LYS A 50 -10.92 7.41 10.57
CA LYS A 50 -11.46 8.73 10.88
C LYS A 50 -10.38 9.79 10.67
N LEU A 51 -10.74 10.80 9.90
CA LEU A 51 -9.90 11.97 9.62
C LEU A 51 -10.20 13.05 10.66
N ASN A 52 -9.14 13.64 11.24
CA ASN A 52 -9.24 14.85 12.05
C ASN A 52 -8.19 15.86 11.56
N GLY A 53 -8.58 16.64 10.56
CA GLY A 53 -7.70 17.59 9.88
C GLY A 53 -6.44 16.95 9.29
N PHE A 54 -6.45 15.63 9.05
CA PHE A 54 -5.29 14.82 8.64
C PHE A 54 -4.09 14.81 9.61
N ASN A 55 -4.19 15.49 10.76
CA ASN A 55 -3.15 15.56 11.78
C ASN A 55 -3.10 14.30 12.65
N THR A 56 -4.27 13.69 12.87
CA THR A 56 -4.42 12.43 13.59
C THR A 56 -5.33 11.50 12.80
N LEU A 57 -4.94 10.22 12.75
CA LEU A 57 -5.66 9.17 12.06
C LEU A 57 -6.08 8.14 13.11
N ALA A 58 -7.37 7.84 13.19
CA ALA A 58 -7.89 6.81 14.07
C ALA A 58 -8.52 5.71 13.21
N VAL A 59 -7.95 4.51 13.25
CA VAL A 59 -8.56 3.34 12.61
C VAL A 59 -9.85 3.01 13.38
N LEU A 60 -10.97 2.97 12.68
CA LEU A 60 -12.27 2.63 13.22
C LEU A 60 -12.54 1.13 13.10
N ASP A 61 -12.27 0.57 11.92
CA ASP A 61 -12.50 -0.84 11.61
C ASP A 61 -11.60 -1.34 10.48
N SER A 62 -11.45 -2.66 10.38
CA SER A 62 -10.61 -3.35 9.39
C SER A 62 -11.28 -4.62 8.89
N ILE A 63 -11.37 -4.76 7.57
CA ILE A 63 -11.90 -5.96 6.91
C ILE A 63 -10.80 -6.59 6.06
N SER A 64 -10.48 -7.86 6.31
CA SER A 64 -9.51 -8.59 5.49
C SER A 64 -10.06 -8.85 4.10
N LEU A 65 -9.26 -8.54 3.06
CA LEU A 65 -9.58 -8.82 1.68
C LEU A 65 -9.15 -10.25 1.35
N ALA A 66 -10.09 -11.06 0.86
CA ALA A 66 -9.77 -12.41 0.41
C ALA A 66 -8.71 -12.36 -0.72
N SER A 67 -7.73 -13.26 -0.67
CA SER A 67 -6.66 -13.45 -1.68
C SER A 67 -5.38 -12.60 -1.55
N TRP A 68 -5.22 -11.76 -0.53
CA TRP A 68 -3.98 -10.96 -0.33
C TRP A 68 -2.79 -11.69 0.32
N HIS A 69 -2.92 -13.00 0.57
CA HIS A 69 -1.92 -13.80 1.29
C HIS A 69 -0.54 -13.89 0.62
N LEU A 70 -0.43 -13.61 -0.68
CA LEU A 70 0.83 -13.67 -1.43
C LEU A 70 1.55 -12.32 -1.58
N GLY A 71 0.90 -11.21 -1.22
CA GLY A 71 1.47 -9.86 -1.33
C GLY A 71 1.63 -9.37 -2.77
N VAL A 72 2.51 -8.39 -2.96
CA VAL A 72 2.81 -7.81 -4.27
C VAL A 72 3.42 -8.89 -5.18
N PRO A 73 2.83 -9.20 -6.35
CA PRO A 73 3.37 -10.25 -7.22
C PRO A 73 4.75 -9.86 -7.77
N PRO A 74 5.65 -10.84 -8.01
CA PRO A 74 6.94 -10.59 -8.62
C PRO A 74 6.79 -10.05 -10.05
N PRO A 75 7.73 -9.23 -10.55
CA PRO A 75 7.74 -8.79 -11.93
C PRO A 75 7.80 -10.00 -12.88
N ALA A 76 6.83 -10.10 -13.79
CA ALA A 76 6.75 -11.21 -14.72
C ALA A 76 7.97 -11.25 -15.66
N GLY A 77 8.44 -12.44 -16.00
CA GLY A 77 9.62 -12.66 -16.84
C GLY A 77 10.95 -12.64 -16.09
N PHE A 78 10.96 -12.58 -14.76
CA PHE A 78 12.16 -12.57 -13.95
C PHE A 78 12.22 -13.75 -12.98
N TYR A 79 13.45 -14.21 -12.69
CA TYR A 79 13.72 -15.03 -11.53
C TYR A 79 13.72 -14.18 -10.27
N PHE A 80 13.26 -14.73 -9.16
CA PHE A 80 13.14 -14.04 -7.88
C PHE A 80 13.40 -14.97 -6.69
N GLU A 81 13.67 -14.41 -5.52
CA GLU A 81 13.78 -15.18 -4.28
C GLU A 81 12.40 -15.74 -3.90
N CYS A 82 12.29 -17.07 -3.78
CA CYS A 82 11.03 -17.71 -3.44
C CYS A 82 10.43 -17.13 -2.14
N VAL A 83 9.13 -16.81 -2.19
CA VAL A 83 8.45 -16.17 -1.06
C VAL A 83 8.35 -17.14 0.12
N ASP A 84 8.94 -16.74 1.25
CA ASP A 84 8.74 -17.39 2.54
C ASP A 84 7.57 -16.75 3.26
N VAL A 85 6.39 -17.40 3.18
CA VAL A 85 5.14 -16.93 3.79
C VAL A 85 5.22 -16.81 5.33
N SER A 86 6.21 -17.42 5.98
CA SER A 86 6.41 -17.29 7.43
C SER A 86 7.00 -15.93 7.84
N LYS A 87 7.64 -15.22 6.91
CA LYS A 87 8.25 -13.89 7.13
C LYS A 87 7.26 -12.73 6.95
N GLY A 88 6.00 -13.04 6.63
CA GLY A 88 4.94 -12.08 6.40
C GLY A 88 4.59 -11.93 4.92
N VAL A 89 4.00 -10.79 4.58
CA VAL A 89 3.48 -10.50 3.23
C VAL A 89 4.53 -9.73 2.43
N VAL A 90 4.68 -10.05 1.15
CA VAL A 90 5.56 -9.31 0.24
C VAL A 90 4.97 -7.92 -0.04
N VAL A 91 5.74 -6.87 0.23
CA VAL A 91 5.31 -5.47 0.06
C VAL A 91 6.05 -4.76 -1.08
N GLY A 92 7.00 -5.44 -1.73
CA GLY A 92 7.76 -4.92 -2.86
C GLY A 92 8.92 -5.82 -3.26
N TRP A 93 9.50 -5.51 -4.42
CA TRP A 93 10.63 -6.23 -5.01
C TRP A 93 11.76 -5.26 -5.31
N GLN A 94 13.00 -5.71 -5.11
CA GLN A 94 14.21 -4.98 -5.45
C GLN A 94 15.05 -5.82 -6.42
N SER A 95 15.62 -5.17 -7.44
CA SER A 95 16.56 -5.84 -8.35
C SER A 95 17.87 -6.12 -7.62
N VAL A 96 18.25 -7.38 -7.57
CA VAL A 96 19.48 -7.88 -6.96
C VAL A 96 20.04 -9.03 -7.81
N GLU A 97 21.33 -9.29 -7.68
CA GLU A 97 21.94 -10.49 -8.26
C GLU A 97 21.61 -11.70 -7.40
N LEU A 98 21.06 -12.76 -8.00
CA LEU A 98 20.69 -14.01 -7.32
C LEU A 98 21.58 -15.15 -7.82
N ASN A 99 22.09 -15.96 -6.89
CA ASN A 99 22.83 -17.17 -7.23
C ASN A 99 21.85 -18.35 -7.30
N ASN A 100 21.68 -18.92 -8.49
CA ASN A 100 20.81 -20.08 -8.77
C ASN A 100 19.37 -19.95 -8.21
N PRO A 101 18.59 -18.96 -8.67
CA PRO A 101 17.21 -18.79 -8.20
C PRO A 101 16.26 -19.89 -8.73
N ASP A 102 15.43 -20.44 -7.84
CA ASP A 102 14.46 -21.50 -8.18
C ASP A 102 13.11 -20.96 -8.67
N CYS A 103 12.69 -19.80 -8.19
CA CYS A 103 11.37 -19.24 -8.50
C CYS A 103 11.41 -18.31 -9.72
N TYR A 104 10.47 -18.51 -10.64
CA TYR A 104 10.33 -17.72 -11.87
C TYR A 104 8.89 -17.21 -12.03
N ALA A 105 8.75 -15.92 -12.33
CA ALA A 105 7.45 -15.27 -12.46
C ALA A 105 6.89 -15.46 -13.88
N ILE A 106 5.87 -16.30 -14.01
CA ILE A 106 5.15 -16.53 -15.26
C ILE A 106 4.00 -15.53 -15.36
N ASN A 107 3.79 -14.94 -16.55
CA ASN A 107 2.69 -13.98 -16.83
C ASN A 107 1.32 -14.50 -16.40
#